data_AF-W2ZHT3-F1
#
_entry.id   AF-W2ZHT3-F1
#
_cell.length_a   1.000
_cell.length_b   1.000
_cell.length_c   1.000
_cell.angle_alpha   90.00
_cell.angle_beta   90.00
_cell.angle_gamma   90.00
#
_symmetry.space_group_name_H-M   'P 1'
#
loop_
_entity.id
_entity.type
_entity.pdbx_description
1 polymer ?
#
loop_
_entity_poly.entity_id
_entity_poly.type
_entity_poly.pdbx_seq_one_letter_code
_entity_poly.pdbx_strand_id
1 'polypeptide(L)'
;MQKTVDKYFSTLSSKSKDSKRKLTHTWIENHETLKLLCEDPKTADLKYLRDVGVATILSAEAEQELVGWVNMLRKDGVPVSGPMLEMQALEIAAEHDVLGFKASWHWRKGFLRRHQLSLRART
;
A
#
# COMPACT_ATOMS: atom_id res chain seq x y z
N MET A 1 7.56 12.92 -24.52
CA MET A 1 7.20 12.03 -23.39
C MET A 1 5.85 11.35 -23.48
N GLN A 2 4.78 12.00 -23.97
CA GLN A 2 3.43 11.40 -23.98
C GLN A 2 3.36 10.01 -24.67
N LYS A 3 3.92 9.89 -25.89
CA LYS A 3 3.99 8.61 -26.63
C LYS A 3 4.71 7.49 -25.85
N THR A 4 5.75 7.84 -25.12
CA THR A 4 6.53 6.91 -24.28
C THR A 4 5.69 6.42 -23.11
N VAL A 5 5.00 7.32 -22.42
CA VAL A 5 4.12 6.97 -21.30
C VAL A 5 2.96 6.10 -21.78
N ASP A 6 2.36 6.42 -22.91
CA ASP A 6 1.25 5.64 -23.47
C ASP A 6 1.68 4.24 -23.92
N LYS A 7 2.92 4.08 -24.40
CA LYS A 7 3.49 2.77 -24.76
C LYS A 7 3.78 1.90 -23.53
N TYR A 8 4.46 2.44 -22.52
CA TYR A 8 4.93 1.65 -21.36
C TYR A 8 3.92 1.56 -20.21
N PHE A 9 2.94 2.47 -20.15
CA PHE A 9 1.91 2.50 -19.10
C PHE A 9 0.51 2.46 -19.72
N SER A 10 0.31 1.63 -20.74
CA SER A 10 -0.93 1.55 -21.51
C SER A 10 -2.16 1.19 -20.66
N THR A 11 -1.98 0.38 -19.62
CA THR A 11 -3.04 -0.09 -18.71
C THR A 11 -3.46 0.92 -17.66
N LEU A 12 -2.72 2.03 -17.50
CA LEU A 12 -3.00 3.03 -16.47
C LEU A 12 -4.08 4.03 -16.89
N SER A 13 -4.84 4.52 -15.90
CA SER A 13 -5.78 5.63 -16.09
C SER A 13 -5.06 6.91 -16.58
N SER A 14 -5.80 7.81 -17.24
CA SER A 14 -5.23 9.09 -17.73
C SER A 14 -4.55 9.90 -16.61
N LYS A 15 -5.16 9.96 -15.43
CA LYS A 15 -4.58 10.63 -14.25
C LYS A 15 -3.27 9.98 -13.81
N SER A 16 -3.24 8.64 -13.77
CA SER A 16 -2.04 7.89 -13.41
C SER A 16 -0.92 8.04 -14.45
N LYS A 17 -1.27 8.10 -15.74
CA LYS A 17 -0.32 8.39 -16.82
C LYS A 17 0.28 9.80 -16.69
N ASP A 18 -0.53 10.80 -16.36
CA ASP A 18 -0.06 12.17 -16.09
C ASP A 18 0.96 12.21 -14.94
N SER A 19 0.69 11.47 -13.86
CA SER A 19 1.63 11.32 -12.74
C SER A 19 2.95 10.66 -13.17
N LYS A 20 2.92 9.59 -13.99
CA LYS A 20 4.13 8.95 -14.52
C LYS A 20 4.92 9.88 -15.43
N ARG A 21 4.24 10.68 -16.26
CA ARG A 21 4.88 11.70 -17.10
C ARG A 21 5.66 12.71 -16.24
N LYS A 22 5.00 13.28 -15.22
CA LYS A 22 5.62 14.23 -14.28
C LYS A 22 6.82 13.62 -13.58
N LEU A 23 6.69 12.41 -13.03
CA LEU A 23 7.77 11.70 -12.37
C LEU A 23 8.98 11.48 -13.29
N THR A 24 8.74 11.12 -14.56
CA THR A 24 9.80 10.95 -15.54
C THR A 24 10.52 12.27 -15.83
N HIS A 25 9.78 13.37 -15.95
CA HIS A 25 10.39 14.69 -16.13
C HIS A 25 11.24 15.10 -14.93
N THR A 26 10.72 14.98 -13.72
CA THR A 26 11.48 15.26 -12.49
C THR A 26 12.73 14.38 -12.40
N TRP A 27 12.65 13.11 -12.79
CA TRP A 27 13.83 12.23 -12.83
C TRP A 27 14.87 12.71 -13.85
N ILE A 28 14.44 13.09 -15.06
CA ILE A 28 15.35 13.64 -16.10
C ILE A 28 16.04 14.91 -15.60
N GLU A 29 15.29 15.81 -14.96
CA GLU A 29 15.82 17.07 -14.41
C GLU A 29 16.86 16.83 -13.30
N ASN A 30 16.65 15.81 -12.46
CA ASN A 30 17.53 15.49 -11.33
C ASN A 30 18.56 14.38 -11.63
N HIS A 31 18.60 13.87 -12.86
CA HIS A 31 19.40 12.69 -13.22
C HIS A 31 20.88 12.86 -12.90
N GLU A 32 21.47 14.00 -13.26
CA GLU A 32 22.90 14.27 -13.02
C GLU A 32 23.21 14.34 -11.52
N THR A 33 22.33 14.96 -10.73
CA THR A 33 22.47 15.00 -9.27
C THR A 33 22.39 13.60 -8.66
N LEU A 34 21.44 12.77 -9.12
CA LEU A 34 21.32 11.39 -8.67
C LEU A 34 22.55 10.56 -9.04
N LYS A 35 23.16 10.81 -10.20
CA LYS A 35 24.38 10.14 -10.64
C LYS A 35 25.57 10.49 -9.72
N LEU A 36 25.77 11.77 -9.42
CA LEU A 36 26.81 12.22 -8.48
C LEU A 36 26.63 11.62 -7.08
N LEU A 37 25.39 11.54 -6.59
CA LEU A 37 25.08 10.89 -5.31
C LEU A 37 25.32 9.37 -5.34
N CYS A 38 25.15 8.72 -6.49
CA CYS A 38 25.51 7.31 -6.62
C CYS A 38 27.01 7.07 -6.66
N GLU A 39 27.80 8.06 -7.12
CA GLU A 39 29.26 7.98 -7.22
C GLU A 39 29.96 8.24 -5.88
N ASP A 40 29.36 9.02 -4.97
CA ASP A 40 29.90 9.28 -3.64
C ASP A 40 29.67 8.09 -2.69
N PRO A 41 30.72 7.44 -2.17
CA PRO A 41 30.60 6.29 -1.27
C PRO A 41 29.77 6.57 -0.01
N LYS A 42 29.70 7.82 0.45
CA LYS A 42 28.91 8.19 1.65
C LYS A 42 27.41 8.20 1.39
N THR A 43 27.01 8.44 0.14
CA THR A 43 25.60 8.62 -0.24
C THR A 43 25.08 7.51 -1.15
N ALA A 44 25.97 6.70 -1.74
CA ALA A 44 25.64 5.58 -2.60
C ALA A 44 24.73 4.52 -1.95
N ASP A 45 24.85 4.33 -0.63
CA ASP A 45 24.04 3.37 0.14
C ASP A 45 22.80 4.01 0.78
N LEU A 46 22.63 5.34 0.70
CA LEU A 46 21.46 6.06 1.21
C LEU A 46 20.26 5.95 0.25
N LYS A 47 19.92 4.72 -0.11
CA LYS A 47 18.80 4.40 -0.99
C LYS A 47 17.57 4.06 -0.14
N TYR A 48 16.44 4.67 -0.46
CA TYR A 48 15.13 4.24 0.07
C TYR A 48 14.63 2.98 -0.65
N LEU A 49 15.44 1.92 -0.66
CA LEU A 49 15.03 0.60 -1.13
C LEU A 49 14.40 -0.14 0.04
N ARG A 50 13.24 -0.75 -0.20
CA ARG A 50 12.64 -1.70 0.74
C ARG A 50 12.95 -3.09 0.24
N ASP A 51 13.26 -4.00 1.16
CA ASP A 51 13.45 -5.40 0.82
C ASP A 51 12.18 -5.96 0.18
N VAL A 52 12.36 -6.92 -0.73
CA VAL A 52 11.25 -7.62 -1.38
C VAL A 52 10.37 -8.25 -0.30
N GLY A 53 9.06 -8.03 -0.35
CA GLY A 53 8.09 -8.48 0.68
C GLY A 53 7.80 -7.44 1.78
N VAL A 54 8.57 -6.36 1.88
CA VAL A 54 8.29 -5.27 2.84
C VAL A 54 7.24 -4.31 2.25
N ALA A 55 5.97 -4.71 2.32
CA ALA A 55 4.85 -3.81 2.07
C ALA A 55 4.27 -3.28 3.39
N THR A 56 3.86 -2.01 3.37
CA THR A 56 3.17 -1.35 4.49
C THR A 56 1.64 -1.45 4.36
N ILE A 57 1.17 -2.15 3.31
CA ILE A 57 -0.24 -2.32 2.97
C ILE A 57 -0.49 -3.77 2.57
N LEU A 58 -1.71 -4.25 2.81
CA LEU A 58 -2.19 -5.53 2.30
C LEU A 58 -2.45 -5.44 0.79
N SER A 59 -2.33 -6.57 0.10
CA SER A 59 -2.79 -6.73 -1.29
C SER A 59 -4.33 -6.57 -1.35
N ALA A 60 -4.87 -6.35 -2.55
CA ALA A 60 -6.33 -6.27 -2.71
C ALA A 60 -7.02 -7.59 -2.31
N GLU A 61 -6.39 -8.73 -2.58
CA GLU A 61 -6.86 -10.07 -2.23
C GLU A 61 -6.91 -10.28 -0.71
N ALA A 62 -5.79 -10.01 -0.03
CA ALA A 62 -5.71 -10.06 1.44
C ALA A 62 -6.72 -9.10 2.11
N GLU A 63 -6.94 -7.90 1.56
CA GLU A 63 -7.98 -7.02 2.08
C GLU A 63 -9.40 -7.60 1.91
N GLN A 64 -9.68 -8.32 0.81
CA GLN A 64 -10.99 -8.94 0.61
C GLN A 64 -11.24 -10.11 1.57
N GLU A 65 -10.22 -10.93 1.86
CA GLU A 65 -10.31 -11.99 2.88
C GLU A 65 -10.68 -11.40 4.24
N LEU A 66 -10.01 -10.32 4.64
CA LEU A 66 -10.30 -9.61 5.89
C LEU A 66 -11.74 -9.06 5.91
N VAL A 67 -12.21 -8.50 4.79
CA VAL A 67 -13.61 -8.04 4.66
C VAL A 67 -14.59 -9.20 4.79
N GLY A 68 -14.30 -10.35 4.18
CA GLY A 68 -15.08 -11.58 4.29
C GLY A 68 -15.22 -12.02 5.74
N TRP A 69 -14.10 -12.08 6.47
CA TRP A 69 -14.07 -12.40 7.89
C TRP A 69 -14.91 -11.44 8.74
N VAL A 70 -14.79 -10.12 8.54
CA VAL A 70 -15.61 -9.11 9.25
C VAL A 70 -17.11 -9.34 9.01
N ASN A 71 -17.48 -9.61 7.75
CA ASN A 71 -18.88 -9.80 7.37
C ASN A 71 -19.46 -11.10 7.94
N MET A 72 -18.68 -12.18 8.01
CA MET A 72 -19.10 -13.43 8.66
C MET A 72 -19.43 -13.20 10.13
N LEU A 73 -18.54 -12.57 10.89
CA LEU A 73 -18.79 -12.29 12.32
C LEU A 73 -20.01 -11.40 12.54
N ARG A 74 -20.22 -10.38 11.70
CA ARG A 74 -21.42 -9.54 11.78
C ARG A 74 -22.70 -10.28 11.46
N LYS A 75 -22.67 -11.24 10.52
CA LYS A 75 -23.81 -12.09 10.20
C LYS A 75 -24.23 -12.95 11.40
N ASP A 76 -23.24 -13.39 12.19
CA ASP A 76 -23.45 -14.14 13.42
C ASP A 76 -23.77 -13.24 14.63
N GLY A 77 -23.94 -11.93 14.42
CA GLY A 77 -24.25 -10.96 15.47
C GLY A 77 -23.08 -10.60 16.37
N VAL A 78 -21.85 -11.03 16.03
CA VAL A 78 -20.64 -10.77 16.80
C VAL A 78 -20.03 -9.42 16.38
N PRO A 79 -19.86 -8.46 17.31
CA PRO A 79 -19.22 -7.20 16.99
C PRO A 79 -17.70 -7.39 16.82
N VAL A 80 -17.14 -6.79 15.77
CA VAL A 80 -15.69 -6.74 15.54
C VAL A 80 -15.13 -5.48 16.17
N SER A 81 -14.22 -5.63 17.14
CA SER A 81 -13.51 -4.52 17.78
C SER A 81 -12.25 -4.12 17.00
N GLY A 82 -11.73 -2.93 17.29
CA GLY A 82 -10.49 -2.44 16.67
C GLY A 82 -9.28 -3.36 16.87
N PRO A 83 -9.03 -3.89 18.09
CA PRO A 83 -7.96 -4.85 18.34
C PRO A 83 -8.17 -6.20 17.64
N MET A 84 -9.41 -6.70 17.54
CA MET A 84 -9.70 -7.94 16.81
C MET A 84 -9.36 -7.80 15.33
N LEU A 85 -9.77 -6.67 14.73
CA LEU A 85 -9.44 -6.36 13.34
C LEU A 85 -7.93 -6.23 13.12
N GLU A 86 -7.20 -5.70 14.10
CA GLU A 86 -5.75 -5.57 14.04
C GLU A 86 -5.05 -6.93 14.06
N MET A 87 -5.44 -7.82 14.99
CA MET A 87 -4.91 -9.18 15.08
C MET A 87 -5.17 -9.98 13.79
N GLN A 88 -6.43 -9.99 13.31
CA GLN A 88 -6.76 -10.71 12.08
C GLN A 88 -5.99 -10.16 10.86
N ALA A 89 -5.83 -8.83 10.78
CA ALA A 89 -5.08 -8.23 9.67
C ALA A 89 -3.59 -8.59 9.70
N LEU A 90 -3.01 -8.78 10.89
CA LEU A 90 -1.63 -9.24 11.03
C LEU A 90 -1.47 -10.72 10.67
N GLU A 91 -2.46 -11.56 11.02
CA GLU A 91 -2.48 -12.97 10.62
C GLU A 91 -2.54 -13.12 9.10
N ILE A 92 -3.48 -12.43 8.45
CA ILE A 92 -3.59 -12.43 6.98
C ILE A 92 -2.31 -11.85 6.35
N ALA A 93 -1.71 -10.81 6.94
CA ALA A 93 -0.44 -10.30 6.44
C ALA A 93 0.68 -11.35 6.48
N ALA A 94 0.73 -12.18 7.52
CA ALA A 94 1.70 -13.26 7.63
C ALA A 94 1.44 -14.36 6.59
N GLU A 95 0.18 -14.72 6.35
CA GLU A 95 -0.20 -15.70 5.31
C GLU A 95 0.14 -15.24 3.89
N HIS A 96 0.12 -13.92 3.64
CA HIS A 96 0.48 -13.31 2.36
C HIS A 96 1.94 -12.82 2.30
N ASP A 97 2.81 -13.26 3.21
CA ASP A 97 4.24 -12.91 3.29
C ASP A 97 4.52 -11.38 3.33
N VAL A 98 3.63 -10.61 3.96
CA VAL A 98 3.73 -9.16 4.10
C VAL A 98 4.45 -8.77 5.40
N LEU A 99 5.77 -8.90 5.41
CA LEU A 99 6.63 -8.74 6.60
C LEU A 99 6.63 -7.33 7.23
N GLY A 100 6.31 -6.30 6.44
CA GLY A 100 6.34 -4.89 6.88
C GLY A 100 5.04 -4.36 7.48
N PHE A 101 3.99 -5.17 7.50
CA PHE A 101 2.65 -4.71 7.87
C PHE A 101 2.49 -4.62 9.40
N LYS A 102 1.89 -3.52 9.87
CA LYS A 102 1.72 -3.22 11.30
C LYS A 102 0.28 -3.01 11.72
N ALA A 103 -0.67 -3.18 10.80
CA ALA A 103 -2.10 -2.92 11.05
C ALA A 103 -2.38 -1.57 11.77
N SER A 104 -1.56 -0.54 11.53
CA SER A 104 -1.58 0.71 12.29
C SER A 104 -2.95 1.40 12.30
N TRP A 105 -3.21 2.25 13.30
CA TRP A 105 -4.47 3.01 13.40
C TRP A 105 -4.84 3.75 12.11
N HIS A 106 -3.85 4.36 11.44
CA HIS A 106 -4.05 5.06 10.17
C HIS A 106 -4.48 4.12 9.05
N TRP A 107 -3.84 2.95 8.96
CA TRP A 107 -4.24 1.91 8.02
C TRP A 107 -5.66 1.43 8.32
N ARG A 108 -5.98 1.12 9.60
CA ARG A 108 -7.31 0.64 10.01
C ARG A 108 -8.40 1.64 9.64
N LYS A 109 -8.19 2.93 9.91
CA LYS A 109 -9.12 4.00 9.51
C LYS A 109 -9.29 4.05 7.99
N GLY A 110 -8.20 3.89 7.24
CA GLY A 110 -8.23 3.83 5.78
C GLY A 110 -9.00 2.62 5.25
N PHE A 111 -8.72 1.43 5.79
CA PHE A 111 -9.39 0.16 5.47
C PHE A 111 -10.90 0.26 5.67
N LEU A 112 -11.35 0.71 6.86
CA LEU A 112 -12.76 0.87 7.16
C LEU A 112 -13.44 1.83 6.17
N ARG A 113 -12.79 2.94 5.82
CA ARG A 113 -13.31 3.90 4.86
C ARG A 113 -13.38 3.33 3.43
N ARG A 114 -12.34 2.60 2.98
CA ARG A 114 -12.30 1.96 1.66
C ARG A 114 -13.45 0.96 1.47
N HIS A 115 -13.75 0.19 2.53
CA HIS A 115 -14.73 -0.89 2.49
C HIS A 115 -16.09 -0.52 3.12
N GLN A 116 -16.31 0.76 3.44
CA GLN A 116 -17.56 1.27 4.02
C GLN A 116 -17.98 0.53 5.31
N LEU A 117 -17.01 0.08 6.10
CA LEU A 117 -17.22 -0.64 7.36
C LEU A 117 -17.21 0.34 8.54
N SER A 118 -17.94 0.00 9.61
CA SER A 118 -17.87 0.72 10.89
C SER A 118 -17.69 -0.24 12.06
N LEU A 119 -16.83 0.12 13.00
CA LEU A 119 -16.68 -0.61 14.26
C LEU A 119 -17.76 -0.09 15.22
N ARG A 120 -19.01 -0.58 15.09
CA ARG A 120 -20.06 -0.27 16.05
C ARG A 120 -20.14 -1.41 17.07
N ALA A 121 -19.97 -1.07 18.34
CA ALA A 121 -20.54 -1.86 19.42
C ALA A 121 -22.03 -1.49 19.52
N ARG A 122 -22.92 -2.47 19.63
CA ARG A 122 -24.27 -2.22 20.15
C ARG A 122 -24.09 -1.90 21.63
N THR A 123 -24.24 -0.64 22.02
CA THR A 123 -24.54 -0.25 23.40
C THR A 123 -25.93 -0.70 23.77
#